data_AF-A0A1G3UA70-F1
#
_entry.id   AF-A0A1G3UA70-F1
#
_cell.length_a   1.000
_cell.length_b   1.000
_cell.length_c   1.000
_cell.angle_alpha   90.00
_cell.angle_beta   90.00
_cell.angle_gamma   90.00
#
_symmetry.space_group_name_H-M   'P 1'
#
loop_
_entity.id
_entity.type
_entity.pdbx_description
1 polymer ?
#
loop_
_entity_poly.entity_id
_entity_poly.type
_entity_poly.pdbx_seq_one_letter_code
_entity_poly.pdbx_strand_id
1 'polypeptide(L)'
;MKRKAFTLIELAIVLTIIGIIIGGSFQALKNMRENAKTAEAKEQIKIARNAILGYVKIWPNLPSTTEFQNDLSPAKNNQNIILYAPDTNLSTLNNDICAYQTTNLQVIDNGMTPPRVINNVAFVLAHEGANYNMQTSVDMNATPYKVQIYGAGEQVDDNITPVNRIEIYDDIVDWVTIEELHQNVDCSENMLKILNDPTLPRDINTHVNYVGARLFADGGFPFADSDADGEVDYEWCIKDHTNAVSWLNTNTCNGALNFVPDCTTATYSRCSSPSLGSLSNPVAGSYRLEVYVRDQVKEISKSFTLTIDAYGGGSASGTLPNGASCTADNECISWSCNGGICANPQPNKGDSCDSNADCVSGDCNTASGKCK
;
A
#
# COMPACT_ATOMS: atom_id res chain seq x y z
N MET A 1 -89.42 23.79 -12.74
CA MET A 1 -88.02 23.72 -12.27
C MET A 1 -87.35 25.05 -12.54
N LYS A 2 -87.05 25.86 -11.51
CA LYS A 2 -86.34 27.14 -11.67
C LYS A 2 -84.86 26.84 -11.91
N ARG A 3 -84.40 26.97 -13.17
CA ARG A 3 -82.98 26.94 -13.50
C ARG A 3 -82.35 28.24 -13.00
N LYS A 4 -81.58 28.18 -11.90
CA LYS A 4 -80.71 29.29 -11.49
C LYS A 4 -79.56 29.32 -12.50
N ALA A 5 -79.54 30.34 -13.36
CA ALA A 5 -78.41 30.58 -14.23
C ALA A 5 -77.26 31.13 -13.37
N PHE A 6 -76.08 30.51 -13.48
CA PHE A 6 -74.85 31.00 -12.87
C PHE A 6 -74.58 32.42 -13.38
N THR A 7 -74.24 33.32 -12.46
CA THR A 7 -73.90 34.68 -12.83
C THR A 7 -72.49 34.70 -13.44
N LEU A 8 -72.27 35.55 -14.45
CA LEU A 8 -70.99 35.65 -15.15
C LEU A 8 -69.83 35.96 -14.18
N ILE A 9 -70.11 36.71 -13.12
CA ILE A 9 -69.14 37.04 -12.07
C ILE A 9 -68.73 35.82 -11.23
N GLU A 10 -69.67 34.90 -10.97
CA GLU A 10 -69.42 33.68 -10.20
C GLU A 10 -68.52 32.72 -10.98
N LEU A 11 -68.72 32.62 -12.31
CA LEU A 11 -67.82 31.88 -13.19
C LEU A 11 -66.42 32.53 -13.24
N ALA A 12 -66.33 33.85 -13.28
CA ALA A 12 -65.05 34.57 -13.32
C ALA A 12 -64.23 34.37 -12.02
N ILE A 13 -64.89 34.38 -10.85
CA ILE A 13 -64.24 34.12 -9.56
C ILE A 13 -63.72 32.68 -9.51
N VAL A 14 -64.52 31.70 -9.96
CA VAL A 14 -64.11 30.29 -10.00
C VAL A 14 -62.90 30.08 -10.91
N LEU A 15 -62.90 30.67 -12.12
CA LEU A 15 -61.77 30.56 -13.04
C LEU A 15 -60.50 31.23 -12.47
N THR A 16 -60.65 32.34 -11.76
CA THR A 16 -59.52 33.02 -11.11
C THR A 16 -58.92 32.16 -10.00
N ILE A 17 -59.75 31.54 -9.15
CA ILE A 17 -59.30 30.64 -8.08
C ILE A 17 -58.58 29.43 -8.69
N ILE A 18 -59.13 28.81 -9.73
CA ILE A 18 -58.51 27.69 -10.43
C ILE A 18 -57.16 28.12 -11.03
N GLY A 19 -57.09 29.29 -11.66
CA GLY A 19 -55.86 29.84 -12.22
C GLY A 19 -54.76 30.03 -11.17
N ILE A 20 -55.10 30.54 -9.99
CA ILE A 20 -54.15 30.71 -8.88
C ILE A 20 -53.69 29.36 -8.33
N ILE A 21 -54.59 28.40 -8.14
CA ILE A 21 -54.23 27.06 -7.61
C ILE A 21 -53.31 26.33 -8.59
N ILE A 22 -53.63 26.36 -9.88
CA ILE A 22 -52.80 25.72 -10.91
C ILE A 22 -51.44 26.44 -11.00
N GLY A 23 -51.42 27.77 -11.02
CA GLY A 23 -50.19 28.57 -11.10
C GLY A 23 -49.22 28.30 -9.94
N GLY A 24 -49.72 28.26 -8.70
CA GLY A 24 -48.89 27.98 -7.52
C GLY A 24 -48.37 26.54 -7.46
N SER A 25 -49.14 25.57 -7.94
CA SER A 25 -48.77 24.13 -7.86
C SER A 25 -47.60 23.76 -8.78
N PHE A 26 -47.43 24.46 -9.90
CA PHE A 26 -46.35 24.17 -10.86
C PHE A 26 -44.95 24.40 -10.29
N GLN A 27 -44.75 25.43 -9.47
CA GLN A 27 -43.43 25.73 -8.90
C GLN A 27 -43.00 24.66 -7.89
N ALA A 28 -43.94 24.17 -7.07
CA ALA A 28 -43.69 23.07 -6.15
C ALA A 28 -43.33 21.78 -6.91
N LEU A 29 -44.06 21.44 -7.98
CA LEU A 29 -43.76 20.27 -8.81
C LEU A 29 -42.41 20.34 -9.49
N LYS A 30 -41.98 21.53 -9.95
CA LYS A 30 -40.65 21.73 -10.55
C LYS A 30 -39.54 21.43 -9.53
N ASN A 31 -39.62 22.02 -8.34
CA ASN A 31 -38.63 21.81 -7.29
C ASN A 31 -38.60 20.33 -6.82
N MET A 32 -39.77 19.69 -6.70
CA MET A 32 -39.85 18.26 -6.37
C MET A 32 -39.16 17.39 -7.44
N ARG A 33 -39.33 17.71 -8.72
CA ARG A 33 -38.69 16.98 -9.81
C ARG A 33 -37.18 17.14 -9.81
N GLU A 34 -36.67 18.36 -9.59
CA GLU A 34 -35.22 18.61 -9.49
C GLU A 34 -34.62 17.86 -8.30
N ASN A 35 -35.24 17.95 -7.12
CA ASN A 35 -34.81 17.20 -5.94
C ASN A 35 -34.81 15.68 -6.16
N ALA A 36 -35.83 15.15 -6.84
CA ALA A 36 -35.91 13.72 -7.16
C ALA A 36 -34.77 13.29 -8.08
N LYS A 37 -34.43 14.08 -9.10
CA LYS A 37 -33.29 13.81 -10.00
C LYS A 37 -31.95 13.87 -9.26
N THR A 38 -31.75 14.90 -8.44
CA THR A 38 -30.52 15.02 -7.64
C THR A 38 -30.37 13.85 -6.67
N ALA A 39 -31.47 13.39 -6.06
CA ALA A 39 -31.46 12.21 -5.20
C ALA A 39 -31.13 10.92 -5.98
N GLU A 40 -31.69 10.76 -7.17
CA GLU A 40 -31.39 9.65 -8.08
C GLU A 40 -29.91 9.65 -8.49
N ALA A 41 -29.36 10.79 -8.92
CA ALA A 41 -27.96 10.93 -9.31
C ALA A 41 -27.00 10.56 -8.16
N LYS A 42 -27.29 11.01 -6.93
CA LYS A 42 -26.52 10.64 -5.73
C LYS A 42 -26.53 9.14 -5.47
N GLU A 43 -27.69 8.50 -5.61
CA GLU A 43 -27.80 7.06 -5.42
C GLU A 43 -27.06 6.28 -6.50
N GLN A 44 -27.11 6.73 -7.76
CA GLN A 44 -26.37 6.12 -8.86
C GLN A 44 -24.85 6.21 -8.65
N ILE A 45 -24.33 7.37 -8.24
CA ILE A 45 -22.90 7.51 -7.91
C ILE A 45 -22.50 6.58 -6.77
N LYS A 46 -23.32 6.48 -5.73
CA LYS A 46 -23.05 5.58 -4.60
C LYS A 46 -23.04 4.11 -5.02
N ILE A 47 -23.97 3.70 -5.90
CA ILE A 47 -23.99 2.34 -6.47
C ILE A 47 -22.73 2.10 -7.30
N ALA A 48 -22.35 3.04 -8.17
CA ALA A 48 -21.14 2.96 -9.00
C ALA A 48 -19.87 2.85 -8.15
N ARG A 49 -19.74 3.68 -7.10
CA ARG A 49 -18.64 3.62 -6.14
C ARG A 49 -18.53 2.25 -5.50
N ASN A 50 -19.64 1.71 -5.00
CA ASN A 50 -19.65 0.39 -4.37
C ASN A 50 -19.34 -0.73 -5.38
N ALA A 51 -19.76 -0.60 -6.64
CA ALA A 51 -19.42 -1.54 -7.70
C ALA A 51 -17.91 -1.56 -7.99
N ILE A 52 -17.27 -0.39 -8.07
CA ILE A 52 -15.80 -0.28 -8.23
C ILE A 52 -15.09 -0.87 -7.00
N LEU A 53 -15.52 -0.53 -5.78
CA LEU A 53 -14.92 -1.10 -4.57
C LEU A 53 -15.09 -2.63 -4.51
N GLY A 54 -16.22 -3.16 -4.98
CA GLY A 54 -16.45 -4.60 -5.11
C GLY A 54 -15.55 -5.25 -6.17
N TYR A 55 -15.34 -4.57 -7.30
CA TYR A 55 -14.45 -5.02 -8.37
C TYR A 55 -13.01 -5.14 -7.88
N VAL A 56 -12.50 -4.11 -7.20
CA VAL A 56 -11.10 -4.05 -6.72
C VAL A 56 -10.80 -5.11 -5.64
N LYS A 57 -11.81 -5.60 -4.93
CA LYS A 57 -11.63 -6.71 -3.98
C LYS A 57 -11.32 -8.04 -4.66
N ILE A 58 -11.73 -8.18 -5.92
CA ILE A 58 -11.53 -9.41 -6.71
C ILE A 58 -10.31 -9.25 -7.61
N TRP A 59 -10.14 -8.06 -8.18
CA TRP A 59 -9.07 -7.73 -9.12
C TRP A 59 -8.16 -6.67 -8.53
N PRO A 60 -6.84 -6.84 -8.59
CA PRO A 60 -5.90 -5.98 -7.87
C PRO A 60 -5.76 -4.57 -8.47
N ASN A 61 -6.51 -4.23 -9.53
CA ASN A 61 -6.44 -2.98 -10.28
C ASN A 61 -7.80 -2.27 -10.39
N LEU A 62 -7.79 -0.98 -10.72
CA LEU A 62 -9.01 -0.24 -11.04
C LEU A 62 -9.54 -0.68 -12.42
N PRO A 63 -10.88 -0.74 -12.59
CA PRO A 63 -11.46 -1.03 -13.89
C PRO A 63 -11.06 0.04 -14.91
N SER A 64 -10.93 -0.35 -16.17
CA SER A 64 -10.73 0.64 -17.24
C SER A 64 -11.99 1.50 -17.41
N THR A 65 -11.86 2.67 -18.06
CA THR A 65 -13.05 3.51 -18.35
C THR A 65 -14.09 2.77 -19.19
N THR A 66 -13.66 1.96 -20.15
CA THR A 66 -14.56 1.13 -20.97
C THR A 66 -15.24 0.03 -20.17
N GLU A 67 -14.48 -0.68 -19.33
CA GLU A 67 -15.01 -1.73 -18.45
C GLU A 67 -16.02 -1.18 -17.44
N PHE A 68 -15.70 -0.03 -16.83
CA PHE A 68 -16.64 0.64 -15.95
C PHE A 68 -17.96 0.95 -16.66
N GLN A 69 -17.91 1.54 -17.87
CA GLN A 69 -19.14 1.90 -18.59
C GLN A 69 -19.96 0.68 -19.03
N ASN A 70 -19.30 -0.42 -19.39
CA ASN A 70 -20.00 -1.61 -19.87
C ASN A 70 -20.58 -2.47 -18.75
N ASP A 71 -19.83 -2.64 -17.66
CA ASP A 71 -20.08 -3.72 -16.70
C ASP A 71 -20.41 -3.23 -15.28
N LEU A 72 -19.96 -2.04 -14.89
CA LEU A 72 -20.08 -1.54 -13.50
C LEU A 72 -21.01 -0.34 -13.35
N SER A 73 -21.20 0.45 -14.41
CA SER A 73 -22.03 1.65 -14.38
C SER A 73 -23.52 1.27 -14.24
N PRO A 74 -24.24 1.83 -13.24
CA PRO A 74 -25.69 1.66 -13.15
C PRO A 74 -26.44 2.40 -14.27
N ALA A 75 -25.82 3.39 -14.90
CA ALA A 75 -26.39 4.17 -15.99
C ALA A 75 -26.25 3.41 -17.32
N LYS A 76 -27.28 2.64 -17.69
CA LYS A 76 -27.29 1.82 -18.93
C LYS A 76 -27.75 2.59 -20.17
N ASN A 77 -28.24 3.82 -20.03
CA ASN A 77 -28.67 4.64 -21.16
C ASN A 77 -27.63 5.71 -21.47
N ASN A 78 -27.33 5.90 -22.77
CA ASN A 78 -26.34 6.86 -23.27
C ASN A 78 -26.69 8.35 -23.01
N GLN A 79 -27.73 8.62 -22.21
CA GLN A 79 -28.25 9.96 -21.96
C GLN A 79 -27.73 10.55 -20.65
N ASN A 80 -27.46 9.72 -19.63
CA ASN A 80 -27.02 10.17 -18.30
C ASN A 80 -25.76 9.39 -17.90
N ILE A 81 -24.69 9.53 -18.69
CA ILE A 81 -23.46 8.75 -18.46
C ILE A 81 -22.76 9.29 -17.21
N ILE A 82 -22.37 8.38 -16.31
CA ILE A 82 -21.51 8.73 -15.18
C ILE A 82 -20.10 8.90 -15.70
N LEU A 83 -19.51 10.08 -15.52
CA LEU A 83 -18.11 10.30 -15.78
C LEU A 83 -17.28 9.52 -14.75
N TYR A 84 -16.35 8.72 -15.23
CA TYR A 84 -15.41 7.97 -14.39
C TYR A 84 -13.98 8.30 -14.82
N ALA A 85 -13.21 8.84 -13.88
CA ALA A 85 -11.82 9.22 -14.07
C ALA A 85 -10.94 8.46 -13.06
N PRO A 86 -10.39 7.29 -13.43
CA PRO A 86 -9.42 6.58 -12.62
C PRO A 86 -8.01 7.17 -12.77
N ASP A 87 -7.18 6.97 -11.76
CA ASP A 87 -5.74 7.13 -11.91
C ASP A 87 -5.18 6.09 -12.89
N THR A 88 -4.36 6.53 -13.84
CA THR A 88 -3.83 5.66 -14.91
C THR A 88 -2.85 4.62 -14.39
N ASN A 89 -2.12 4.92 -13.30
CA ASN A 89 -1.17 3.97 -12.72
C ASN A 89 -1.91 2.84 -12.01
N LEU A 90 -3.11 3.10 -11.50
CA LEU A 90 -3.93 2.11 -10.79
C LEU A 90 -4.82 1.28 -11.73
N SER A 91 -5.05 1.73 -12.96
CA SER A 91 -5.92 1.07 -13.95
C SER A 91 -5.16 0.18 -14.94
N THR A 92 -3.83 0.12 -14.85
CA THR A 92 -3.01 -0.75 -15.69
C THR A 92 -3.11 -2.20 -15.21
N LEU A 93 -3.29 -3.14 -16.14
CA LEU A 93 -3.37 -4.58 -15.86
C LEU A 93 -2.12 -5.07 -15.13
N ASN A 94 -2.33 -5.87 -14.08
CA ASN A 94 -1.31 -6.44 -13.17
C ASN A 94 -0.70 -5.48 -12.14
N ASN A 95 -1.14 -4.23 -12.06
CA ASN A 95 -0.73 -3.34 -10.99
C ASN A 95 -1.56 -3.63 -9.76
N ASP A 96 -0.91 -4.04 -8.67
CA ASP A 96 -1.57 -4.16 -7.36
C ASP A 96 -1.74 -2.77 -6.74
N ILE A 97 -2.99 -2.33 -6.59
CA ILE A 97 -3.37 -1.07 -5.92
C ILE A 97 -2.73 -0.97 -4.53
N CYS A 98 -2.55 -2.09 -3.84
CA CYS A 98 -1.96 -2.14 -2.51
C CYS A 98 -0.45 -1.82 -2.50
N ALA A 99 0.22 -1.89 -3.65
CA ALA A 99 1.62 -1.47 -3.78
C ALA A 99 1.80 0.05 -3.87
N TYR A 100 0.77 0.79 -4.31
CA TYR A 100 0.84 2.24 -4.52
C TYR A 100 0.49 3.02 -3.24
N GLN A 101 1.30 4.01 -2.86
CA GLN A 101 0.96 4.95 -1.76
C GLN A 101 0.49 6.32 -2.23
N THR A 102 0.79 6.67 -3.47
CA THR A 102 0.45 7.95 -4.07
C THR A 102 -0.22 7.71 -5.41
N THR A 103 -0.95 8.70 -5.86
CA THR A 103 -1.57 8.71 -7.19
C THR A 103 -1.20 10.01 -7.89
N ASN A 104 -1.34 10.01 -9.22
CA ASN A 104 -1.15 11.18 -10.05
C ASN A 104 -2.46 11.96 -10.25
N LEU A 105 -3.56 11.56 -9.62
CA LEU A 105 -4.87 12.21 -9.73
C LEU A 105 -5.20 13.04 -8.49
N GLN A 106 -5.67 14.27 -8.73
CA GLN A 106 -6.13 15.17 -7.67
C GLN A 106 -7.47 15.83 -8.03
N VAL A 107 -8.24 16.17 -7.01
CA VAL A 107 -9.48 16.94 -7.13
C VAL A 107 -9.20 18.37 -6.65
N ILE A 108 -9.56 19.36 -7.46
CA ILE A 108 -9.49 20.79 -7.12
C ILE A 108 -10.92 21.28 -6.93
N ASP A 109 -11.23 21.62 -5.68
CA ASP A 109 -12.51 22.19 -5.27
C ASP A 109 -12.44 23.72 -5.31
N ASN A 110 -12.92 24.27 -6.42
CA ASN A 110 -13.04 25.71 -6.66
C ASN A 110 -14.29 26.31 -5.99
N GLY A 111 -15.11 25.52 -5.30
CA GLY A 111 -16.22 26.03 -4.49
C GLY A 111 -15.79 26.73 -3.21
N MET A 112 -14.49 26.74 -2.92
CA MET A 112 -13.89 27.38 -1.75
C MET A 112 -12.87 28.44 -2.18
N THR A 113 -12.71 29.49 -1.36
CA THR A 113 -11.67 30.50 -1.53
C THR A 113 -10.78 30.54 -0.28
N PRO A 114 -9.51 30.11 -0.36
CA PRO A 114 -8.82 29.57 -1.55
C PRO A 114 -9.32 28.17 -1.97
N PRO A 115 -9.08 27.76 -3.24
CA PRO A 115 -9.44 26.42 -3.70
C PRO A 115 -8.83 25.33 -2.83
N ARG A 116 -9.62 24.29 -2.52
CA ARG A 116 -9.16 23.14 -1.75
C ARG A 116 -8.64 22.07 -2.70
N VAL A 117 -7.41 21.61 -2.49
CA VAL A 117 -6.80 20.53 -3.30
C VAL A 117 -6.80 19.23 -2.50
N ILE A 118 -7.40 18.19 -3.07
CA ILE A 118 -7.38 16.83 -2.54
C ILE A 118 -6.39 16.01 -3.37
N ASN A 119 -5.30 15.58 -2.76
CA ASN A 119 -4.25 14.77 -3.39
C ASN A 119 -4.52 13.27 -3.23
N ASN A 120 -3.76 12.47 -3.98
CA ASN A 120 -3.77 11.01 -3.88
C ASN A 120 -5.16 10.40 -4.09
N VAL A 121 -5.92 10.95 -5.05
CA VAL A 121 -7.24 10.45 -5.42
C VAL A 121 -7.06 9.21 -6.31
N ALA A 122 -7.70 8.10 -5.97
CA ALA A 122 -7.62 6.87 -6.77
C ALA A 122 -8.56 6.94 -7.98
N PHE A 123 -9.78 7.43 -7.78
CA PHE A 123 -10.72 7.70 -8.86
C PHE A 123 -11.77 8.74 -8.47
N VAL A 124 -12.38 9.34 -9.49
CA VAL A 124 -13.50 10.29 -9.37
C VAL A 124 -14.70 9.80 -10.17
N LEU A 125 -15.88 10.00 -9.62
CA LEU A 125 -17.17 9.78 -10.26
C LEU A 125 -17.93 11.10 -10.31
N ALA A 126 -18.47 11.47 -11.48
CA ALA A 126 -19.34 12.64 -11.61
C ALA A 126 -20.60 12.33 -12.41
N HIS A 127 -21.71 12.96 -12.03
CA HIS A 127 -23.00 12.90 -12.71
C HIS A 127 -23.53 14.31 -12.95
N GLU A 128 -24.11 14.56 -14.12
CA GLU A 128 -24.58 15.85 -14.67
C GLU A 128 -25.82 16.46 -13.98
N GLY A 129 -26.07 16.09 -12.71
CA GLY A 129 -27.12 16.70 -11.92
C GLY A 129 -28.53 16.65 -12.53
N ALA A 130 -29.27 17.74 -12.34
CA ALA A 130 -30.64 17.91 -12.83
C ALA A 130 -30.72 18.70 -14.15
N ASN A 131 -29.67 19.46 -14.48
CA ASN A 131 -29.55 20.29 -15.67
C ASN A 131 -29.13 19.49 -16.94
N TYR A 132 -28.64 18.25 -16.77
CA TYR A 132 -28.12 17.38 -17.83
C TYR A 132 -26.99 18.03 -18.63
N ASN A 133 -26.12 18.76 -17.93
CA ASN A 133 -24.92 19.35 -18.47
C ASN A 133 -23.75 19.01 -17.54
N MET A 134 -22.91 18.05 -17.93
CA MET A 134 -21.68 17.74 -17.19
C MET A 134 -20.72 18.93 -17.27
N GLN A 135 -20.59 19.70 -16.19
CA GLN A 135 -19.73 20.88 -16.09
C GLN A 135 -18.35 20.54 -15.51
N THR A 136 -18.24 19.42 -14.81
CA THR A 136 -17.04 18.87 -14.20
C THR A 136 -16.07 18.44 -15.29
N SER A 137 -14.89 19.06 -15.31
CA SER A 137 -13.85 18.78 -16.29
C SER A 137 -12.75 17.89 -15.71
N VAL A 138 -12.13 17.10 -16.59
CA VAL A 138 -10.97 16.25 -16.28
C VAL A 138 -9.84 16.65 -17.20
N ASP A 139 -8.76 17.17 -16.62
CA ASP A 139 -7.53 17.48 -17.33
C ASP A 139 -6.53 16.34 -17.14
N MET A 140 -6.56 15.38 -18.08
CA MET A 140 -5.60 14.27 -18.17
C MET A 140 -4.27 14.67 -18.80
N ASN A 141 -4.07 15.94 -19.18
CA ASN A 141 -2.80 16.44 -19.72
C ASN A 141 -1.99 17.19 -18.65
N ALA A 142 -2.57 17.49 -17.50
CA ALA A 142 -1.86 18.06 -16.36
C ALA A 142 -1.02 17.01 -15.62
N THR A 143 0.07 17.45 -14.98
CA THR A 143 0.84 16.64 -14.02
C THR A 143 0.90 17.37 -12.69
N PRO A 144 0.26 16.87 -11.62
CA PRO A 144 -0.69 15.72 -11.60
C PRO A 144 -1.97 15.98 -12.41
N TYR A 145 -2.68 14.93 -12.82
CA TYR A 145 -4.00 14.96 -13.45
C TYR A 145 -5.02 15.63 -12.52
N LYS A 146 -5.92 16.42 -13.08
CA LYS A 146 -6.81 17.29 -12.29
C LYS A 146 -8.26 17.07 -12.65
N VAL A 147 -9.11 16.92 -11.64
CA VAL A 147 -10.56 17.05 -11.77
C VAL A 147 -11.00 18.33 -11.09
N GLN A 148 -11.71 19.20 -11.80
CA GLN A 148 -12.15 20.48 -11.28
C GLN A 148 -13.63 20.41 -10.91
N ILE A 149 -13.93 20.72 -9.65
CA ILE A 149 -15.30 20.79 -9.12
C ILE A 149 -15.57 22.18 -8.58
N TYR A 150 -16.84 22.54 -8.51
CA TYR A 150 -17.30 23.89 -8.17
C TYR A 150 -18.32 23.88 -7.03
N GLY A 151 -18.50 25.06 -6.43
CA GLY A 151 -19.52 25.26 -5.40
C GLY A 151 -20.91 25.31 -6.02
N ALA A 152 -21.91 24.87 -5.27
CA ALA A 152 -23.30 24.99 -5.68
C ALA A 152 -23.67 26.47 -5.90
N GLY A 153 -24.17 26.81 -7.08
CA GLY A 153 -24.54 28.19 -7.43
C GLY A 153 -23.57 28.90 -8.37
N GLU A 154 -22.34 28.40 -8.53
CA GLU A 154 -21.36 28.96 -9.46
C GLU A 154 -21.82 28.76 -10.91
N GLN A 155 -21.54 29.76 -11.77
CA GLN A 155 -21.86 29.68 -13.20
C GLN A 155 -20.62 29.31 -13.98
N VAL A 156 -20.53 28.05 -14.39
CA VAL A 156 -19.34 27.47 -15.01
C VAL A 156 -19.72 26.43 -16.06
N ASP A 157 -18.82 26.18 -17.00
CA ASP A 157 -18.94 25.10 -17.97
C ASP A 157 -17.57 24.73 -18.52
N ASP A 158 -16.79 23.99 -17.72
CA ASP A 158 -15.42 23.63 -18.08
C ASP A 158 -15.35 22.37 -18.94
N ASN A 159 -16.40 21.56 -18.93
CA ASN A 159 -16.54 20.43 -19.83
C ASN A 159 -17.54 20.76 -20.95
N ILE A 160 -17.03 21.42 -21.98
CA ILE A 160 -17.79 21.89 -23.15
C ILE A 160 -18.38 20.78 -24.05
N THR A 161 -18.26 19.51 -23.65
CA THR A 161 -18.75 18.34 -24.39
C THR A 161 -19.55 17.42 -23.47
N PRO A 162 -20.74 16.95 -23.89
CA PRO A 162 -21.36 17.12 -25.21
C PRO A 162 -22.09 18.47 -25.41
N VAL A 163 -22.31 19.23 -24.34
CA VAL A 163 -23.03 20.51 -24.35
C VAL A 163 -22.08 21.60 -23.86
N ASN A 164 -22.10 22.76 -24.51
CA ASN A 164 -21.36 23.95 -24.08
C ASN A 164 -22.37 25.03 -23.68
N ARG A 165 -22.70 25.07 -22.39
CA ARG A 165 -23.72 25.96 -21.81
C ARG A 165 -23.36 26.34 -20.38
N ILE A 166 -23.00 27.61 -20.18
CA ILE A 166 -22.76 28.19 -18.85
C ILE A 166 -24.07 28.20 -18.05
N GLU A 167 -24.12 27.38 -17.00
CA GLU A 167 -25.26 27.26 -16.09
C GLU A 167 -24.80 27.14 -14.63
N ILE A 168 -25.76 27.13 -13.71
CA ILE A 168 -25.49 26.87 -12.30
C ILE A 168 -24.96 25.45 -12.15
N TYR A 169 -23.80 25.32 -11.50
CA TYR A 169 -23.18 24.04 -11.17
C TYR A 169 -24.09 23.21 -10.25
N ASP A 170 -24.58 22.08 -10.76
CA ASP A 170 -25.40 21.12 -10.03
C ASP A 170 -24.91 19.67 -10.19
N ASP A 171 -23.71 19.49 -10.76
CA ASP A 171 -23.05 18.20 -10.85
C ASP A 171 -22.89 17.57 -9.47
N ILE A 172 -23.12 16.26 -9.41
CA ILE A 172 -22.87 15.46 -8.23
C ILE A 172 -21.54 14.76 -8.45
N VAL A 173 -20.59 14.99 -7.56
CA VAL A 173 -19.25 14.40 -7.63
C VAL A 173 -18.95 13.66 -6.34
N ASP A 174 -18.38 12.47 -6.47
CA ASP A 174 -17.81 11.70 -5.37
C ASP A 174 -16.44 11.17 -5.79
N TRP A 175 -15.55 10.97 -4.83
CA TRP A 175 -14.20 10.50 -5.10
C TRP A 175 -13.72 9.61 -3.96
N VAL A 176 -12.73 8.76 -4.28
CA VAL A 176 -12.11 7.86 -3.32
C VAL A 176 -10.60 8.10 -3.35
N THR A 177 -9.99 8.35 -2.19
CA THR A 177 -8.53 8.46 -2.09
C THR A 177 -7.88 7.08 -2.06
N ILE A 178 -6.59 7.00 -2.39
CA ILE A 178 -5.85 5.73 -2.30
C ILE A 178 -5.86 5.16 -0.89
N GLU A 179 -5.79 6.02 0.13
CA GLU A 179 -5.88 5.62 1.54
C GLU A 179 -7.23 5.00 1.86
N GLU A 180 -8.32 5.62 1.40
CA GLU A 180 -9.66 5.08 1.59
C GLU A 180 -9.83 3.76 0.83
N LEU A 181 -9.28 3.67 -0.38
CA LEU A 181 -9.31 2.45 -1.19
C LEU A 181 -8.59 1.29 -0.46
N HIS A 182 -7.41 1.53 0.09
CA HIS A 182 -6.65 0.54 0.87
C HIS A 182 -7.44 0.02 2.08
N GLN A 183 -8.11 0.92 2.80
CA GLN A 183 -8.93 0.56 3.96
C GLN A 183 -10.13 -0.33 3.55
N ASN A 184 -10.66 -0.14 2.35
CA ASN A 184 -11.78 -0.93 1.84
C ASN A 184 -11.37 -2.30 1.28
N VAL A 185 -10.16 -2.43 0.74
CA VAL A 185 -9.66 -3.61 0.01
C VAL A 185 -8.85 -4.56 0.92
N ASP A 186 -8.53 -4.14 2.14
CA ASP A 186 -7.66 -4.88 3.08
C ASP A 186 -6.27 -5.16 2.48
N CYS A 187 -5.61 -4.08 2.08
CA CYS A 187 -4.24 -4.12 1.55
C CYS A 187 -3.17 -4.54 2.57
N SER A 188 -3.57 -5.00 3.76
CA SER A 188 -2.65 -5.29 4.86
C SER A 188 -1.63 -6.38 4.52
N GLU A 189 -1.95 -7.32 3.64
CA GLU A 189 -1.04 -8.42 3.24
C GLU A 189 -0.03 -8.00 2.16
N ASN A 190 -0.45 -7.24 1.15
CA ASN A 190 0.36 -6.97 -0.06
C ASN A 190 1.23 -5.71 -0.03
N MET A 191 1.17 -4.91 1.05
CA MET A 191 2.07 -3.77 1.20
C MET A 191 3.53 -4.23 1.36
N LEU A 192 4.45 -3.54 0.69
CA LEU A 192 5.89 -3.74 0.85
C LEU A 192 6.28 -3.66 2.34
N LYS A 193 6.95 -4.70 2.83
CA LYS A 193 7.44 -4.87 4.20
C LYS A 193 8.87 -5.40 4.21
N ILE A 194 9.65 -4.97 5.20
CA ILE A 194 10.95 -5.57 5.50
C ILE A 194 10.79 -6.61 6.61
N LEU A 195 10.97 -7.87 6.25
CA LEU A 195 11.07 -9.00 7.14
C LEU A 195 12.54 -9.33 7.40
N ASN A 196 12.81 -9.98 8.52
CA ASN A 196 14.14 -10.46 8.90
C ASN A 196 13.96 -11.79 9.62
N ASP A 197 15.01 -12.61 9.64
CA ASP A 197 15.00 -13.84 10.43
C ASP A 197 14.61 -13.53 11.89
N PRO A 198 13.75 -14.36 12.52
CA PRO A 198 13.15 -14.09 13.83
C PRO A 198 14.17 -13.97 14.95
N THR A 199 15.37 -14.53 14.76
CA THR A 199 16.53 -14.36 15.61
C THR A 199 17.58 -13.56 14.87
N LEU A 200 17.68 -12.25 15.12
CA LEU A 200 18.92 -11.52 14.83
C LEU A 200 20.01 -12.21 15.66
N PRO A 201 21.03 -12.85 15.04
CA PRO A 201 22.00 -13.63 15.80
C PRO A 201 22.69 -12.73 16.83
N ARG A 202 22.56 -13.04 18.12
CA ARG A 202 23.53 -12.61 19.12
C ARG A 202 24.77 -13.44 18.87
N ASP A 203 25.79 -12.82 18.27
CA ASP A 203 27.07 -13.49 18.10
C ASP A 203 28.04 -13.05 19.21
N ILE A 204 28.82 -14.02 19.67
CA ILE A 204 29.96 -13.82 20.55
C ILE A 204 31.17 -13.81 19.62
N ASN A 205 32.08 -12.84 19.77
CA ASN A 205 33.29 -12.65 18.93
C ASN A 205 34.34 -13.81 19.02
N THR A 206 33.88 -15.06 18.95
CA THR A 206 34.63 -16.32 18.91
C THR A 206 34.68 -16.90 17.51
N HIS A 207 33.76 -16.52 16.63
CA HIS A 207 33.71 -17.00 15.25
C HIS A 207 34.53 -16.11 14.34
N VAL A 208 35.25 -16.76 13.42
CA VAL A 208 36.00 -16.09 12.35
C VAL A 208 35.06 -15.37 11.37
N ASN A 209 33.81 -15.82 11.32
CA ASN A 209 32.78 -15.34 10.41
C ASN A 209 31.49 -15.06 11.20
N TYR A 210 30.94 -13.86 11.06
CA TYR A 210 29.58 -13.56 11.53
C TYR A 210 28.59 -14.09 10.50
N VAL A 211 27.84 -15.15 10.85
CA VAL A 211 26.72 -15.65 10.04
C VAL A 211 25.48 -14.88 10.47
N GLY A 212 25.29 -13.70 9.92
CA GLY A 212 24.21 -12.81 10.34
C GLY A 212 22.84 -13.15 9.73
N ALA A 213 21.91 -12.22 9.93
CA ALA A 213 20.52 -12.38 9.52
C ALA A 213 20.32 -12.17 8.02
N ARG A 214 19.35 -12.89 7.45
CA ARG A 214 18.81 -12.57 6.12
C ARG A 214 17.68 -11.55 6.25
N LEU A 215 17.66 -10.63 5.30
CA LEU A 215 16.62 -9.64 5.10
C LEU A 215 15.76 -10.09 3.94
N PHE A 216 14.45 -9.97 4.08
CA PHE A 216 13.48 -10.32 3.04
C PHE A 216 12.56 -9.13 2.82
N ALA A 217 12.22 -8.89 1.56
CA ALA A 217 11.11 -8.01 1.22
C ALA A 217 9.88 -8.88 0.93
N ASP A 218 8.74 -8.44 1.43
CA ASP A 218 7.45 -9.10 1.24
C ASP A 218 6.43 -8.06 0.75
N GLY A 219 5.63 -8.42 -0.25
CA GLY A 219 4.69 -7.51 -0.93
C GLY A 219 5.36 -6.47 -1.85
N GLY A 220 4.58 -5.50 -2.31
CA GLY A 220 5.05 -4.44 -3.24
C GLY A 220 5.11 -4.86 -4.70
N PHE A 221 5.74 -4.03 -5.53
CA PHE A 221 5.91 -4.26 -6.97
C PHE A 221 7.39 -4.46 -7.33
N PRO A 222 7.92 -5.69 -7.16
CA PRO A 222 9.34 -5.96 -7.37
C PRO A 222 9.80 -5.61 -8.78
N PHE A 223 11.09 -5.36 -8.94
CA PHE A 223 11.68 -5.19 -10.26
C PHE A 223 11.59 -6.51 -11.03
N ALA A 224 11.27 -6.42 -12.32
CA ALA A 224 11.34 -7.58 -13.20
C ALA A 224 12.77 -8.15 -13.15
N ASP A 225 12.86 -9.46 -13.01
CA ASP A 225 14.12 -10.18 -12.78
C ASP A 225 15.17 -9.79 -13.83
N SER A 226 16.37 -9.44 -13.37
CA SER A 226 17.54 -9.28 -14.23
C SER A 226 18.33 -10.58 -14.39
N ASP A 227 18.07 -11.57 -13.55
CA ASP A 227 18.77 -12.85 -13.49
C ASP A 227 17.91 -13.98 -14.09
N ALA A 228 18.55 -15.14 -14.33
CA ALA A 228 17.93 -16.26 -15.04
C ALA A 228 17.08 -17.16 -14.13
N ASP A 229 16.95 -16.80 -12.85
CA ASP A 229 16.52 -17.69 -11.78
C ASP A 229 15.01 -17.59 -11.49
N GLY A 230 14.36 -16.54 -12.00
CA GLY A 230 12.92 -16.30 -11.84
C GLY A 230 12.53 -15.75 -10.47
N GLU A 231 13.50 -15.25 -9.69
CA GLU A 231 13.23 -14.60 -8.41
C GLU A 231 12.86 -13.13 -8.61
N VAL A 232 12.05 -12.60 -7.70
CA VAL A 232 11.69 -11.19 -7.70
C VAL A 232 12.75 -10.35 -6.99
N ASP A 233 13.17 -9.28 -7.64
CA ASP A 233 14.27 -8.45 -7.16
C ASP A 233 13.78 -7.15 -6.52
N TYR A 234 14.45 -6.74 -5.45
CA TYR A 234 14.27 -5.44 -4.81
C TYR A 234 15.59 -4.70 -4.77
N GLU A 235 15.51 -3.39 -4.68
CA GLU A 235 16.68 -2.54 -4.54
C GLU A 235 16.88 -2.20 -3.07
N TRP A 236 18.06 -2.51 -2.55
CA TRP A 236 18.40 -2.39 -1.13
C TRP A 236 19.47 -1.33 -0.91
N CYS A 237 19.40 -0.67 0.25
CA CYS A 237 20.45 0.19 0.77
C CYS A 237 20.51 0.09 2.28
N ILE A 238 21.72 0.10 2.86
CA ILE A 238 21.90 0.05 4.32
C ILE A 238 22.63 1.30 4.78
N LYS A 239 21.95 2.06 5.64
CA LYS A 239 22.52 3.21 6.32
C LYS A 239 23.14 2.80 7.65
N ASP A 240 24.45 3.04 7.78
CA ASP A 240 25.17 2.90 9.04
C ASP A 240 25.20 4.26 9.76
N HIS A 241 24.42 4.39 10.83
CA HIS A 241 24.38 5.63 11.64
C HIS A 241 25.69 5.87 12.42
N THR A 242 26.49 4.83 12.60
CA THR A 242 27.70 4.86 13.43
C THR A 242 28.99 4.94 12.63
N ASN A 243 28.94 4.72 11.30
CA ASN A 243 30.11 4.51 10.44
C ASN A 243 31.12 3.50 11.04
N ALA A 244 30.63 2.55 11.83
CA ALA A 244 31.44 1.68 12.68
C ALA A 244 31.39 0.21 12.22
N VAL A 245 30.59 -0.10 11.19
CA VAL A 245 30.37 -1.49 10.74
C VAL A 245 31.13 -1.80 9.45
N SER A 246 32.40 -1.38 9.36
CA SER A 246 33.27 -1.68 8.20
C SER A 246 33.62 -3.16 8.07
N TRP A 247 33.42 -3.93 9.14
CA TRP A 247 33.63 -5.37 9.18
C TRP A 247 32.43 -6.15 8.64
N LEU A 248 31.23 -5.56 8.54
CA LEU A 248 30.05 -6.26 8.04
C LEU A 248 30.02 -6.16 6.52
N ASN A 249 29.89 -7.32 5.88
CA ASN A 249 29.85 -7.46 4.45
C ASN A 249 28.47 -7.99 4.05
N THR A 250 28.14 -7.90 2.78
CA THR A 250 26.99 -8.61 2.23
C THR A 250 27.48 -9.41 1.04
N ASN A 251 27.01 -10.65 0.95
CA ASN A 251 27.60 -11.65 0.06
C ASN A 251 26.59 -12.21 -0.96
N THR A 252 25.39 -11.66 -1.04
CA THR A 252 24.26 -12.28 -1.75
C THR A 252 23.52 -11.37 -2.72
N CYS A 253 24.02 -10.15 -2.97
CA CYS A 253 23.45 -9.28 -4.00
C CYS A 253 24.31 -9.29 -5.27
N ASN A 254 23.73 -8.91 -6.41
CA ASN A 254 24.43 -8.68 -7.67
C ASN A 254 25.34 -7.44 -7.53
N GLY A 255 26.43 -7.60 -6.78
CA GLY A 255 27.27 -6.54 -6.24
C GLY A 255 27.30 -6.53 -4.72
N ALA A 256 28.34 -5.93 -4.14
CA ALA A 256 28.40 -5.73 -2.70
C ALA A 256 27.36 -4.66 -2.29
N LEU A 257 26.41 -5.03 -1.42
CA LEU A 257 25.56 -4.03 -0.75
C LEU A 257 26.47 -3.22 0.17
N ASN A 258 26.69 -1.97 -0.20
CA ASN A 258 27.58 -1.08 0.53
C ASN A 258 26.84 -0.45 1.71
N PHE A 259 27.52 -0.40 2.86
CA PHE A 259 27.09 0.41 3.99
C PHE A 259 27.42 1.87 3.68
N VAL A 260 26.40 2.72 3.65
CA VAL A 260 26.53 4.12 3.30
C VAL A 260 26.10 5.02 4.46
N PRO A 261 26.60 6.27 4.53
CA PRO A 261 26.14 7.22 5.53
C PRO A 261 24.71 7.73 5.24
N ASP A 262 24.27 7.65 3.98
CA ASP A 262 22.96 8.15 3.55
C ASP A 262 22.44 7.39 2.32
N CYS A 263 21.28 6.75 2.46
CA CYS A 263 20.63 6.02 1.38
C CYS A 263 19.90 6.94 0.38
N THR A 264 19.65 8.21 0.72
CA THR A 264 18.94 9.13 -0.20
C THR A 264 19.75 9.52 -1.43
N THR A 265 21.08 9.41 -1.35
CA THR A 265 22.02 9.76 -2.44
C THR A 265 22.85 8.57 -2.91
N ALA A 266 22.71 7.41 -2.25
CA ALA A 266 23.47 6.22 -2.57
C ALA A 266 22.88 5.45 -3.76
N THR A 267 23.73 4.63 -4.38
CA THR A 267 23.29 3.63 -5.35
C THR A 267 22.77 2.41 -4.60
N TYR A 268 21.53 2.02 -4.88
CA TYR A 268 20.93 0.82 -4.34
C TYR A 268 21.48 -0.41 -5.06
N SER A 269 21.64 -1.52 -4.34
CA SER A 269 22.02 -2.81 -4.93
C SER A 269 20.79 -3.68 -5.08
N ARG A 270 20.66 -4.35 -6.23
CA ARG A 270 19.49 -5.17 -6.56
C ARG A 270 19.71 -6.63 -6.20
N CYS A 271 18.75 -7.23 -5.50
CA CYS A 271 18.74 -8.64 -5.10
C CYS A 271 17.42 -9.05 -4.42
N SER A 272 17.15 -10.35 -4.39
CA SER A 272 15.96 -10.91 -3.72
C SER A 272 16.04 -10.84 -2.20
N SER A 273 17.17 -11.22 -1.60
CA SER A 273 17.34 -11.24 -0.14
C SER A 273 18.79 -11.01 0.32
N PRO A 274 19.17 -9.81 0.76
CA PRO A 274 20.51 -9.56 1.28
C PRO A 274 20.72 -10.29 2.61
N SER A 275 21.87 -10.94 2.74
CA SER A 275 22.38 -11.46 4.01
C SER A 275 23.37 -10.48 4.62
N LEU A 276 23.16 -10.17 5.89
CA LEU A 276 24.14 -9.47 6.72
C LEU A 276 25.13 -10.54 7.20
N GLY A 277 26.42 -10.42 6.90
CA GLY A 277 27.40 -11.40 7.35
C GLY A 277 28.82 -10.86 7.29
N SER A 278 29.79 -11.55 7.87
CA SER A 278 31.19 -11.17 7.68
C SER A 278 32.08 -12.38 7.55
N LEU A 279 33.12 -12.25 6.74
CA LEU A 279 34.26 -13.18 6.68
C LEU A 279 35.41 -12.76 7.61
N SER A 280 35.20 -11.71 8.40
CA SER A 280 36.16 -11.16 9.36
C SER A 280 35.56 -11.13 10.76
N ASN A 281 36.43 -11.14 11.77
CA ASN A 281 36.00 -11.16 13.17
C ASN A 281 35.10 -9.96 13.48
N PRO A 282 33.89 -10.17 14.00
CA PRO A 282 32.98 -9.09 14.32
C PRO A 282 33.53 -8.26 15.48
N VAL A 283 33.51 -6.93 15.34
CA VAL A 283 33.89 -6.04 16.45
C VAL A 283 32.74 -6.02 17.45
N ALA A 284 33.07 -6.12 18.73
CA ALA A 284 32.11 -6.03 19.80
C ALA A 284 31.48 -4.64 19.88
N GLY A 285 30.17 -4.57 20.05
CA GLY A 285 29.46 -3.31 20.13
C GLY A 285 27.98 -3.43 19.85
N SER A 286 27.28 -2.30 19.96
CA SER A 286 25.91 -2.17 19.49
C SER A 286 25.88 -1.19 18.33
N TYR A 287 25.36 -1.64 17.20
CA TYR A 287 25.36 -0.94 15.93
C TYR A 287 23.92 -0.69 15.50
N ARG A 288 23.58 0.57 15.24
CA ARG A 288 22.25 0.93 14.75
C ARG A 288 22.30 0.99 13.23
N LEU A 289 21.54 0.10 12.61
CA LEU A 289 21.41 0.01 11.15
C LEU A 289 20.01 0.43 10.76
N GLU A 290 19.90 1.13 9.65
CA GLU A 290 18.64 1.45 9.01
C GLU A 290 18.67 0.91 7.58
N VAL A 291 17.81 -0.07 7.31
CA VAL A 291 17.72 -0.71 6.00
C VAL A 291 16.60 -0.08 5.23
N TYR A 292 16.91 0.31 4.00
CA TYR A 292 15.99 0.79 3.00
C TYR A 292 15.79 -0.31 1.97
N VAL A 293 14.54 -0.57 1.62
CA VAL A 293 14.20 -1.37 0.45
C VAL A 293 13.28 -0.55 -0.42
N ARG A 294 13.52 -0.60 -1.73
CA ARG A 294 12.64 0.00 -2.71
C ARG A 294 12.26 -1.01 -3.78
N ASP A 295 11.03 -0.90 -4.21
CA ASP A 295 10.46 -1.61 -5.36
C ASP A 295 10.31 -0.59 -6.52
N GLN A 296 9.56 -0.90 -7.59
CA GLN A 296 9.41 0.02 -8.72
C GLN A 296 8.63 1.30 -8.40
N VAL A 297 7.89 1.32 -7.30
CA VAL A 297 6.88 2.34 -7.00
C VAL A 297 7.20 3.06 -5.69
N LYS A 298 7.92 2.42 -4.77
CA LYS A 298 7.99 2.81 -3.38
C LYS A 298 9.31 2.43 -2.73
N GLU A 299 9.71 3.26 -1.75
CA GLU A 299 10.76 2.97 -0.78
C GLU A 299 10.19 2.90 0.64
N ILE A 300 10.67 1.96 1.45
CA ILE A 300 10.42 1.89 2.89
C ILE A 300 11.73 1.70 3.65
N SER A 301 11.74 2.06 4.93
CA SER A 301 12.88 1.77 5.81
C SER A 301 12.46 1.06 7.10
N LYS A 302 13.40 0.30 7.66
CA LYS A 302 13.28 -0.34 8.98
C LYS A 302 14.60 -0.21 9.72
N SER A 303 14.54 0.30 10.95
CA SER A 303 15.69 0.35 11.85
C SER A 303 15.80 -0.91 12.70
N PHE A 304 17.02 -1.42 12.89
CA PHE A 304 17.32 -2.44 13.88
C PHE A 304 18.68 -2.18 14.55
N THR A 305 18.86 -2.79 15.72
CA THR A 305 20.11 -2.74 16.47
C THR A 305 20.77 -4.11 16.43
N LEU A 306 21.97 -4.16 15.89
CA LEU A 306 22.84 -5.34 15.94
C LEU A 306 23.72 -5.24 17.19
N THR A 307 23.66 -6.23 18.07
CA THR A 307 24.53 -6.31 19.24
C THR A 307 25.48 -7.49 19.09
N ILE A 308 26.78 -7.18 19.01
CA ILE A 308 27.88 -8.15 19.06
C ILE A 308 28.48 -8.09 20.46
N ASP A 309 28.38 -9.18 21.20
CA ASP A 309 28.93 -9.23 22.54
C ASP A 309 30.45 -9.42 22.46
N ALA A 310 31.18 -8.64 23.27
CA ALA A 310 32.63 -8.79 23.35
C ALA A 310 32.98 -10.21 23.76
N TYR A 311 33.90 -10.83 23.03
CA TYR A 311 34.56 -12.00 23.57
C TYR A 311 35.32 -11.52 24.80
N GLY A 312 34.73 -11.78 25.97
CA GLY A 312 35.33 -11.51 27.24
C GLY A 312 36.54 -12.43 27.40
N GLY A 313 37.67 -12.06 26.81
CA GLY A 313 39.00 -12.51 27.20
C GLY A 313 39.37 -11.99 28.59
N GLY A 314 38.41 -11.94 29.52
CA GLY A 314 38.70 -11.94 30.93
C GLY A 314 38.99 -13.38 31.30
N SER A 315 40.10 -13.60 31.98
CA SER A 315 40.27 -14.74 32.88
C SER A 315 39.10 -14.78 33.87
N ALA A 316 37.95 -15.29 33.46
CA ALA A 316 37.05 -15.95 34.37
C ALA A 316 37.74 -17.26 34.71
N SER A 317 38.29 -17.34 35.91
CA SER A 317 38.53 -18.59 36.61
C SER A 317 37.18 -19.34 36.81
N GLY A 318 36.45 -19.64 35.74
CA GLY A 318 35.05 -20.02 35.83
C GLY A 318 34.36 -20.55 34.57
N THR A 319 34.95 -20.47 33.36
CA THR A 319 34.46 -21.28 32.23
C THR A 319 35.40 -22.43 31.95
N LEU A 320 34.84 -23.62 32.08
CA LEU A 320 35.49 -24.92 32.05
C LEU A 320 35.71 -25.33 30.59
N PRO A 321 36.91 -25.82 30.23
CA PRO A 321 37.16 -26.35 28.89
C PRO A 321 36.33 -27.61 28.62
N ASN A 322 36.10 -27.94 27.36
CA ASN A 322 35.39 -29.17 27.01
C ASN A 322 36.14 -30.39 27.57
N GLY A 323 35.42 -31.27 28.27
CA GLY A 323 35.98 -32.36 29.08
C GLY A 323 36.13 -32.05 30.57
N ALA A 324 35.94 -30.81 31.03
CA ALA A 324 35.96 -30.46 32.45
C ALA A 324 34.56 -30.58 33.10
N SER A 325 34.53 -30.84 34.41
CA SER A 325 33.30 -31.10 35.15
C SER A 325 32.53 -29.83 35.48
N CYS A 326 31.24 -29.80 35.13
CA CYS A 326 30.35 -28.65 35.24
C CYS A 326 29.06 -28.99 36.00
N THR A 327 28.38 -27.97 36.51
CA THR A 327 27.05 -28.05 37.12
C THR A 327 25.96 -27.27 36.38
N ALA A 328 26.34 -26.38 35.46
CA ALA A 328 25.41 -25.64 34.62
C ALA A 328 26.01 -25.33 33.24
N ASP A 329 25.14 -25.17 32.24
CA ASP A 329 25.53 -24.94 30.84
C ASP A 329 26.45 -23.72 30.68
N ASN A 330 26.15 -22.64 31.41
CA ASN A 330 26.93 -21.40 31.37
C ASN A 330 28.33 -21.50 31.99
N GLU A 331 28.67 -22.63 32.64
CA GLU A 331 30.01 -22.91 33.13
C GLU A 331 30.91 -23.49 32.04
N CYS A 332 30.38 -23.91 30.89
CA CYS A 332 31.14 -24.53 29.81
C CYS A 332 31.44 -23.56 28.67
N ILE A 333 32.64 -23.67 28.07
CA ILE A 333 32.98 -22.89 26.86
C ILE A 333 31.99 -23.17 25.72
N SER A 334 31.48 -24.40 25.65
CA SER A 334 30.45 -24.83 24.70
C SER A 334 29.02 -24.42 25.03
N TRP A 335 28.79 -23.80 26.20
CA TRP A 335 27.46 -23.59 26.77
C TRP A 335 26.62 -24.89 26.90
N SER A 336 27.27 -26.05 27.03
CA SER A 336 26.61 -27.35 27.15
C SER A 336 27.28 -28.21 28.22
N CYS A 337 26.57 -28.40 29.33
CA CYS A 337 26.97 -29.27 30.43
C CYS A 337 26.18 -30.59 30.38
N ASN A 338 26.72 -31.57 29.64
CA ASN A 338 26.05 -32.85 29.45
C ASN A 338 26.63 -33.91 30.40
N GLY A 339 25.79 -34.50 31.24
CA GLY A 339 26.23 -35.50 32.23
C GLY A 339 27.23 -34.97 33.26
N GLY A 340 27.22 -33.65 33.51
CA GLY A 340 28.17 -32.99 34.42
C GLY A 340 29.56 -32.77 33.82
N ILE A 341 29.70 -32.85 32.50
CA ILE A 341 30.94 -32.57 31.77
C ILE A 341 30.64 -31.59 30.63
N CYS A 342 31.53 -30.61 30.44
CA CYS A 342 31.44 -29.69 29.31
C CYS A 342 31.62 -30.45 28.00
N ALA A 343 30.54 -30.60 27.25
CA ALA A 343 30.51 -31.30 25.97
C ALA A 343 30.72 -30.31 24.83
N ASN A 344 31.35 -30.70 23.71
CA ASN A 344 31.31 -29.86 22.50
C ASN A 344 29.85 -29.56 22.12
N PRO A 345 29.55 -28.38 21.53
CA PRO A 345 28.23 -28.18 20.93
C PRO A 345 27.98 -29.31 19.95
N GLN A 346 26.92 -30.09 20.19
CA GLN A 346 26.58 -31.22 19.34
C GLN A 346 26.33 -30.71 17.91
N PRO A 347 26.92 -31.31 16.87
CA PRO A 347 26.66 -30.94 15.49
C PRO A 347 25.16 -30.83 15.13
N ASN A 348 24.82 -29.79 14.38
CA ASN A 348 23.47 -29.51 13.88
C ASN A 348 23.20 -30.25 12.57
N LYS A 349 21.97 -30.20 12.07
CA LYS A 349 21.59 -30.81 10.77
C LYS A 349 22.58 -30.43 9.65
N GLY A 350 23.22 -31.44 9.06
CA GLY A 350 24.21 -31.29 7.98
C GLY A 350 25.68 -31.33 8.43
N ASP A 351 25.95 -31.22 9.73
CA ASP A 351 27.29 -31.31 10.30
C ASP A 351 27.75 -32.76 10.45
N SER A 352 29.06 -32.98 10.45
CA SER A 352 29.67 -34.31 10.47
C SER A 352 29.42 -35.04 11.80
N CYS A 353 29.14 -36.34 11.75
CA CYS A 353 28.95 -37.18 12.93
C CYS A 353 29.42 -38.61 12.67
N ASP A 354 29.86 -39.28 13.73
CA ASP A 354 30.24 -40.70 13.72
C ASP A 354 29.18 -41.58 14.41
N SER A 355 28.37 -40.99 15.28
CA SER A 355 27.32 -41.66 16.03
C SER A 355 26.11 -40.76 16.28
N ASN A 356 24.96 -41.38 16.55
CA ASN A 356 23.72 -40.68 16.88
C ASN A 356 23.83 -39.75 18.08
N ALA A 357 24.71 -40.08 19.04
CA ALA A 357 24.97 -39.27 20.22
C ALA A 357 25.74 -37.98 19.93
N ASP A 358 26.31 -37.83 18.73
CA ASP A 358 27.03 -36.63 18.35
C ASP A 358 26.05 -35.53 17.90
N CYS A 359 24.83 -35.86 17.48
CA CYS A 359 23.89 -34.91 16.90
C CYS A 359 22.88 -34.35 17.91
N VAL A 360 22.52 -33.07 17.78
CA VAL A 360 21.44 -32.45 18.58
C VAL A 360 20.10 -33.19 18.39
N SER A 361 19.84 -33.66 17.18
CA SER A 361 18.64 -34.45 16.86
C SER A 361 18.67 -35.89 17.41
N GLY A 362 19.81 -36.34 17.95
CA GLY A 362 20.02 -37.71 18.36
C GLY A 362 20.08 -38.70 17.19
N ASP A 363 20.16 -38.22 15.94
CA ASP A 363 20.15 -39.06 14.75
C ASP A 363 21.25 -38.65 13.76
N CYS A 364 22.30 -39.47 13.71
CA CYS A 364 23.38 -39.36 12.75
C CYS A 364 23.03 -40.25 11.56
N ASN A 365 22.93 -39.66 10.37
CA ASN A 365 22.76 -40.45 9.16
C ASN A 365 24.07 -41.18 8.84
N THR A 366 24.16 -42.44 9.23
CA THR A 366 25.33 -43.31 9.05
C THR A 366 25.74 -43.50 7.58
N ALA A 367 24.83 -43.25 6.62
CA ALA A 367 25.17 -43.30 5.19
C ALA A 367 25.92 -42.05 4.71
N SER A 368 25.64 -40.88 5.29
CA SER A 368 26.28 -39.61 4.91
C SER A 368 27.32 -39.12 5.93
N GLY A 369 27.38 -39.73 7.11
CA GLY A 369 28.17 -39.26 8.25
C GLY A 369 27.76 -37.85 8.68
N LYS A 370 26.47 -37.49 8.54
CA LYS A 370 25.94 -36.14 8.83
C LYS A 370 24.72 -36.19 9.75
N CYS A 371 24.58 -35.21 10.64
CA CYS A 371 23.43 -35.07 11.52
C CYS A 371 22.16 -34.72 10.74
N LYS A 372 21.02 -35.27 11.16
CA LYS A 372 19.72 -35.03 10.51
C LYS A 372 18.94 -33.86 11.08
#